data_AF-A0A2N2GN69-F1
#
_entry.id   AF-A0A2N2GN69-F1
#
_cell.length_a   1.000
_cell.length_b   1.000
_cell.length_c   1.000
_cell.angle_alpha   90.00
_cell.angle_beta   90.00
_cell.angle_gamma   90.00
#
_symmetry.space_group_name_H-M   'P 1'
#
loop_
_entity.id
_entity.type
_entity.pdbx_description
1 polymer ?
#
loop_
_entity_poly.entity_id
_entity_poly.type
_entity_poly.pdbx_seq_one_letter_code
_entity_poly.pdbx_strand_id
1 'polypeptide(L)'
;MRPDLAPEHVRPLTPDETFRFSCHPGVACFTDCCRQLDLALSPYDVLRLSKHLGLSPSTFLDQYVLVEQPEDSGFPQVFLGMVDDGHASCPFVTASGCSVYAGRPGACRTYPLGRGAFTTPDGKHHEMHVLLTEPHCKGFSQGAPQDISAWQKDQDLALYNAMNDELLAVLQHPRIKEGHQPEAREVEIFLSLYTLDTFRNLLLDATIALPISITDSERQQLATDDLVLLRLGIRWLNHVLSQH
;
A
#
# COMPACT_ATOMS: atom_id res chain seq x y z
N MET A 1 2.23 1.86 21.90
CA MET A 1 0.81 1.45 21.75
C MET A 1 0.28 1.10 23.13
N ARG A 2 -0.88 1.62 23.55
CA ARG A 2 -1.47 1.12 24.80
C ARG A 2 -1.98 -0.31 24.54
N PRO A 3 -1.62 -1.31 25.36
CA PRO A 3 -1.93 -2.72 25.08
C PRO A 3 -3.43 -3.04 24.97
N ASP A 4 -4.28 -2.21 25.59
CA ASP A 4 -5.74 -2.31 25.65
C ASP A 4 -6.46 -1.89 24.35
N LEU A 5 -5.73 -1.29 23.39
CA LEU A 5 -6.26 -0.85 22.10
C LEU A 5 -5.72 -1.65 20.91
N ALA A 6 -4.86 -2.63 21.15
CA ALA A 6 -4.37 -3.49 20.07
C ALA A 6 -5.51 -4.40 19.60
N PRO A 7 -5.76 -4.52 18.27
CA PRO A 7 -6.72 -5.49 17.75
C PRO A 7 -6.40 -6.90 18.25
N GLU A 8 -7.43 -7.75 18.33
CA GLU A 8 -7.24 -9.14 18.72
C GLU A 8 -6.19 -9.80 17.84
N HIS A 9 -5.33 -10.64 18.44
CA HIS A 9 -4.22 -11.33 17.76
C HIS A 9 -3.10 -10.43 17.20
N VAL A 10 -3.05 -9.15 17.55
CA VAL A 10 -1.95 -8.25 17.17
C VAL A 10 -1.12 -7.90 18.39
N ARG A 11 0.19 -8.07 18.31
CA ARG A 11 1.11 -7.60 19.36
C ARG A 11 2.28 -6.80 18.79
N PRO A 12 2.75 -5.74 19.46
CA PRO A 12 4.00 -5.07 19.11
C PRO A 12 5.21 -6.03 19.20
N LEU A 13 6.20 -5.83 18.33
CA LEU A 13 7.55 -6.38 18.49
C LEU A 13 8.52 -5.28 18.94
N THR A 14 9.55 -5.68 19.68
CA THR A 14 10.74 -4.85 19.87
C THR A 14 11.74 -5.08 18.72
N PRO A 15 12.65 -4.13 18.44
CA PRO A 15 13.61 -4.25 17.33
C PRO A 15 14.49 -5.50 17.37
N ASP A 16 14.85 -5.97 18.56
CA ASP A 16 15.71 -7.15 18.76
C ASP A 16 14.92 -8.46 18.90
N GLU A 17 13.59 -8.39 18.85
CA GLU A 17 12.75 -9.57 18.99
C GLU A 17 12.77 -10.43 17.71
N THR A 18 12.86 -11.74 17.90
CA THR A 18 12.81 -12.71 16.80
C THR A 18 11.47 -13.44 16.79
N PHE A 19 11.05 -13.86 15.61
CA PHE A 19 9.87 -14.69 15.40
C PHE A 19 10.15 -15.82 14.41
N ARG A 20 9.30 -16.83 14.41
CA ARG A 20 9.34 -17.94 13.45
C ARG A 20 8.12 -17.86 12.56
N PHE A 21 8.34 -17.99 11.26
CA PHE A 21 7.24 -18.09 10.31
C PHE A 21 7.73 -18.69 8.99
N SER A 22 6.91 -19.57 8.41
CA SER A 22 7.01 -19.93 7.00
C SER A 22 5.64 -20.36 6.48
N CYS A 23 5.26 -19.89 5.28
CA CYS A 23 4.04 -20.28 4.59
C CYS A 23 4.39 -20.96 3.27
N HIS A 24 3.90 -22.17 3.05
CA HIS A 24 4.15 -22.97 1.85
C HIS A 24 3.03 -24.01 1.67
N PRO A 25 2.92 -24.68 0.50
CA PRO A 25 1.85 -25.66 0.22
C PRO A 25 1.74 -26.84 1.19
N GLY A 26 2.74 -27.07 2.04
CA GLY A 26 2.74 -28.12 3.06
C GLY A 26 2.15 -27.69 4.40
N VAL A 27 1.81 -26.41 4.56
CA VAL A 27 1.16 -25.89 5.77
C VAL A 27 -0.36 -26.08 5.64
N ALA A 28 -1.00 -26.61 6.68
CA ALA A 28 -2.41 -27.00 6.62
C ALA A 28 -3.37 -25.85 6.27
N CYS A 29 -3.01 -24.60 6.60
CA CYS A 29 -3.81 -23.40 6.31
C CYS A 29 -3.39 -22.68 5.02
N PHE A 30 -2.61 -23.33 4.14
CA PHE A 30 -2.10 -22.70 2.93
C PHE A 30 -3.27 -22.14 2.10
N THR A 31 -3.18 -20.85 1.71
CA THR A 31 -4.22 -20.05 1.01
C THR A 31 -5.42 -19.58 1.83
N ASP A 32 -5.59 -20.01 3.08
CA ASP A 32 -6.75 -19.60 3.89
C ASP A 32 -6.73 -18.10 4.21
N CYS A 33 -5.54 -17.51 4.37
CA CYS A 33 -5.38 -16.08 4.58
C CYS A 33 -5.72 -15.22 3.35
N CYS A 34 -6.03 -15.81 2.20
CA CYS A 34 -6.41 -15.10 0.98
C CYS A 34 -7.93 -15.01 0.80
N ARG A 35 -8.68 -14.98 1.90
CA ARG A 35 -10.15 -14.96 1.94
C ARG A 35 -10.63 -13.93 2.95
N GLN A 36 -11.78 -13.32 2.71
CA GLN A 36 -12.42 -12.35 3.61
C GLN A 36 -11.46 -11.21 4.01
N LEU A 37 -10.71 -10.69 3.04
CA LEU A 37 -9.73 -9.65 3.27
C LEU A 37 -10.31 -8.26 3.03
N ASP A 38 -10.06 -7.34 3.96
CA ASP A 38 -10.19 -5.91 3.75
C ASP A 38 -8.82 -5.34 3.30
N LEU A 39 -8.46 -5.63 2.05
CA LEU A 39 -7.11 -5.37 1.55
C LEU A 39 -7.01 -4.00 0.86
N ALA A 40 -6.68 -2.98 1.64
CA ALA A 40 -6.32 -1.67 1.12
C ALA A 40 -5.03 -1.73 0.29
N LEU A 41 -5.05 -1.10 -0.87
CA LEU A 41 -3.94 -0.99 -1.81
C LEU A 41 -3.33 0.41 -1.76
N SER A 42 -2.01 0.49 -1.70
CA SER A 42 -1.30 1.73 -1.96
C SER A 42 -1.22 2.00 -3.48
N PRO A 43 -0.91 3.25 -3.90
CA PRO A 43 -0.60 3.55 -5.30
C PRO A 43 0.51 2.64 -5.87
N TYR A 44 1.51 2.34 -5.05
CA TYR A 44 2.61 1.48 -5.47
C TYR A 44 2.18 0.01 -5.63
N ASP A 45 1.25 -0.48 -4.82
CA ASP A 45 0.67 -1.82 -4.97
C ASP A 45 -0.07 -1.95 -6.30
N VAL A 46 -0.89 -0.95 -6.66
CA VAL A 46 -1.59 -0.91 -7.94
C VAL A 46 -0.61 -0.89 -9.12
N LEU A 47 0.45 -0.07 -9.05
CA LEU A 47 1.50 -0.07 -10.07
C LEU A 47 2.17 -1.46 -10.20
N ARG A 48 2.45 -2.12 -9.08
CA ARG A 48 3.08 -3.45 -9.08
C ARG A 48 2.17 -4.54 -9.64
N LEU A 49 0.91 -4.55 -9.22
CA LEU A 49 -0.07 -5.55 -9.64
C LEU A 49 -0.43 -5.39 -11.12
N SER A 50 -0.75 -4.18 -11.55
CA SER A 50 -1.06 -3.88 -12.96
C SER A 50 0.08 -4.31 -13.88
N LYS A 51 1.32 -3.95 -13.54
CA LYS A 51 2.51 -4.37 -14.30
C LYS A 51 2.71 -5.88 -14.33
N HIS A 52 2.48 -6.57 -13.21
CA HIS A 52 2.59 -8.03 -13.15
C HIS A 52 1.54 -8.73 -14.02
N LEU A 53 0.33 -8.17 -14.09
CA LEU A 53 -0.79 -8.68 -14.89
C LEU A 53 -0.74 -8.24 -16.36
N GLY A 54 0.18 -7.33 -16.73
CA GLY A 54 0.24 -6.76 -18.08
C GLY A 54 -0.92 -5.82 -18.41
N LEU A 55 -1.51 -5.19 -17.39
CA LEU A 55 -2.62 -4.25 -17.51
C LEU A 55 -2.13 -2.81 -17.32
N SER A 56 -2.86 -1.83 -17.86
CA SER A 56 -2.70 -0.45 -17.42
C SER A 56 -3.25 -0.30 -15.98
N PRO A 57 -2.73 0.66 -15.17
CA PRO A 57 -3.27 0.94 -13.85
C PRO A 57 -4.77 1.25 -13.85
N SER A 58 -5.26 2.06 -14.80
CA SER A 58 -6.71 2.30 -14.98
C SER A 58 -7.52 1.02 -15.21
N THR A 59 -7.06 0.15 -16.12
CA THR A 59 -7.73 -1.14 -16.40
C THR A 59 -7.73 -2.07 -15.19
N PHE A 60 -6.64 -2.06 -14.40
CA PHE A 60 -6.57 -2.82 -13.17
C PHE A 60 -7.59 -2.32 -12.15
N LEU A 61 -7.71 -1.00 -11.98
CA LEU A 61 -8.72 -0.39 -11.10
C LEU A 61 -10.13 -0.83 -11.50
N ASP A 62 -10.47 -0.70 -12.78
CA ASP A 62 -11.82 -1.05 -13.28
C ASP A 62 -12.18 -2.52 -13.06
N GLN A 63 -11.21 -3.42 -13.09
CA GLN A 63 -11.45 -4.87 -12.99
C GLN A 63 -11.38 -5.42 -11.57
N TYR A 64 -10.54 -4.86 -10.71
CA TYR A 64 -10.17 -5.50 -9.45
C TYR A 64 -10.36 -4.63 -8.22
N VAL A 65 -10.77 -3.37 -8.35
CA VAL A 65 -10.74 -2.42 -7.22
C VAL A 65 -12.12 -1.91 -6.87
N LEU A 66 -12.34 -1.75 -5.56
CA LEU A 66 -13.46 -1.01 -4.97
C LEU A 66 -12.89 0.26 -4.33
N VAL A 67 -13.49 1.41 -4.65
CA VAL A 67 -13.12 2.70 -4.04
C VAL A 67 -14.21 3.12 -3.08
N GLU A 68 -13.84 3.35 -1.82
CA GLU A 68 -14.75 3.79 -0.77
C GLU A 68 -14.25 5.09 -0.16
N GLN A 69 -15.14 6.02 0.13
CA GLN A 69 -14.82 7.24 0.87
C GLN A 69 -15.76 7.37 2.06
N PRO A 70 -15.43 6.76 3.22
CA PRO A 70 -16.19 6.94 4.45
C PRO A 70 -16.26 8.43 4.85
N GLU A 71 -17.38 8.86 5.44
CA GLU A 71 -17.63 10.27 5.81
C GLU A 71 -16.54 10.85 6.74
N ASP A 72 -15.93 10.02 7.58
CA ASP A 72 -14.85 10.41 8.51
C ASP A 72 -13.44 10.09 8.00
N SER A 73 -13.31 9.68 6.74
CA SER A 73 -12.00 9.41 6.13
C SER A 73 -11.39 10.69 5.56
N GLY A 74 -10.05 10.78 5.52
CA GLY A 74 -9.39 11.84 4.76
C GLY A 74 -9.58 11.59 3.26
N PHE A 75 -8.71 10.79 2.66
CA PHE A 75 -8.81 10.42 1.24
C PHE A 75 -9.61 9.13 1.03
N PRO A 76 -10.15 8.89 -0.19
CA PRO A 76 -10.74 7.61 -0.54
C PRO A 76 -9.78 6.45 -0.29
N GLN A 77 -10.33 5.34 0.16
CA GLN A 77 -9.63 4.07 0.33
C GLN A 77 -9.85 3.20 -0.90
N VAL A 78 -8.77 2.56 -1.34
CA VAL A 78 -8.73 1.77 -2.57
C VAL A 78 -8.52 0.32 -2.15
N PHE A 79 -9.54 -0.52 -2.27
CA PHE A 79 -9.53 -1.91 -1.83
C PHE A 79 -9.45 -2.88 -3.01
N LEU A 80 -8.75 -3.99 -2.82
CA LEU A 80 -8.87 -5.13 -3.73
C LEU A 80 -10.25 -5.76 -3.56
N GLY A 81 -11.03 -5.84 -4.63
CA GLY A 81 -12.32 -6.51 -4.66
C GLY A 81 -12.18 -8.02 -4.51
N MET A 82 -12.88 -8.58 -3.52
CA MET A 82 -12.96 -10.01 -3.30
C MET A 82 -14.03 -10.64 -4.20
N VAL A 83 -13.81 -11.88 -4.62
CA VAL A 83 -14.76 -12.63 -5.46
C VAL A 83 -15.92 -13.15 -4.62
N ASP A 84 -17.14 -12.97 -5.10
CA ASP A 84 -18.34 -13.54 -4.47
C ASP A 84 -18.50 -15.04 -4.80
N ASP A 85 -17.60 -15.85 -4.24
CA ASP A 85 -17.56 -17.31 -4.37
C ASP A 85 -18.08 -18.03 -3.11
N GLY A 86 -18.76 -17.32 -2.22
CA GLY A 86 -19.17 -17.79 -0.88
C GLY A 86 -18.04 -17.82 0.15
N HIS A 87 -16.81 -17.50 -0.24
CA HIS A 87 -15.65 -17.41 0.64
C HIS A 87 -14.99 -16.02 0.63
N ALA A 88 -15.45 -15.11 -0.23
CA ALA A 88 -14.82 -13.80 -0.43
C ALA A 88 -13.33 -13.96 -0.76
N SER A 89 -13.02 -14.82 -1.72
CA SER A 89 -11.63 -15.13 -2.08
C SER A 89 -10.95 -13.99 -2.81
N CYS A 90 -9.65 -13.82 -2.57
CA CYS A 90 -8.80 -12.97 -3.38
C CYS A 90 -8.82 -13.44 -4.85
N PRO A 91 -9.00 -12.55 -5.84
CA PRO A 91 -9.09 -12.93 -7.25
C PRO A 91 -7.83 -13.61 -7.80
N PHE A 92 -6.70 -13.49 -7.08
CA PHE A 92 -5.42 -14.08 -7.47
C PHE A 92 -5.08 -15.37 -6.72
N VAL A 93 -5.95 -15.87 -5.83
CA VAL A 93 -5.69 -17.12 -5.13
C VAL A 93 -6.05 -18.32 -6.01
N THR A 94 -5.19 -19.33 -6.00
CA THR A 94 -5.40 -20.62 -6.68
C THR A 94 -5.10 -21.75 -5.71
N ALA A 95 -5.46 -22.98 -6.06
CA ALA A 95 -5.08 -24.17 -5.28
C ALA A 95 -3.55 -24.33 -5.13
N SER A 96 -2.76 -23.79 -6.08
CA SER A 96 -1.29 -23.78 -6.04
C SER A 96 -0.69 -22.58 -5.29
N GLY A 97 -1.51 -21.65 -4.78
CA GLY A 97 -1.08 -20.42 -4.12
C GLY A 97 -1.46 -19.16 -4.90
N CYS A 98 -0.85 -18.04 -4.56
CA CYS A 98 -1.11 -16.74 -5.20
C CYS A 98 -0.52 -16.71 -6.63
N SER A 99 -1.35 -16.49 -7.64
CA SER A 99 -0.90 -16.37 -9.04
C SER A 99 -0.02 -15.14 -9.28
N VAL A 100 -0.17 -14.11 -8.44
CA VAL A 100 0.64 -12.88 -8.48
C VAL A 100 1.70 -12.84 -7.37
N TYR A 101 2.18 -13.99 -6.87
CA TYR A 101 3.04 -14.02 -5.67
C TYR A 101 4.23 -13.05 -5.73
N ALA A 102 4.90 -12.91 -6.88
CA ALA A 102 6.01 -11.96 -7.05
C ALA A 102 5.56 -10.48 -7.09
N GLY A 103 4.34 -10.22 -7.53
CA GLY A 103 3.68 -8.90 -7.59
C GLY A 103 2.76 -8.59 -6.42
N ARG A 104 2.68 -9.47 -5.41
CA ARG A 104 1.72 -9.35 -4.30
C ARG A 104 1.86 -8.01 -3.57
N PRO A 105 0.74 -7.41 -3.10
CA PRO A 105 0.75 -6.13 -2.41
C PRO A 105 1.58 -6.15 -1.12
N GLY A 106 2.00 -4.97 -0.69
CA GLY A 106 2.82 -4.74 0.50
C GLY A 106 2.23 -5.37 1.75
N ALA A 107 0.92 -5.26 1.98
CA ALA A 107 0.25 -5.88 3.14
C ALA A 107 0.40 -7.42 3.14
N CYS A 108 0.11 -8.08 2.01
CA CYS A 108 0.27 -9.53 1.86
C CYS A 108 1.74 -9.97 1.95
N ARG A 109 2.67 -9.12 1.53
CA ARG A 109 4.12 -9.35 1.57
C ARG A 109 4.70 -9.17 2.96
N THR A 110 4.13 -8.28 3.76
CA THR A 110 4.59 -8.02 5.12
C THR A 110 4.14 -9.12 6.07
N TYR A 111 2.94 -9.68 5.86
CA TYR A 111 2.37 -10.74 6.71
C TYR A 111 3.34 -11.90 7.01
N PRO A 112 3.52 -12.32 8.28
CA PRO A 112 2.72 -11.97 9.45
C PRO A 112 3.19 -10.71 10.18
N LEU A 113 4.28 -10.10 9.70
CA LEU A 113 4.74 -8.82 10.20
C LEU A 113 3.75 -7.75 9.73
N GLY A 114 3.41 -6.82 10.62
CA GLY A 114 2.73 -5.58 10.29
C GLY A 114 3.69 -4.41 10.51
N ARG A 115 3.52 -3.34 9.74
CA ARG A 115 4.30 -2.11 9.86
C ARG A 115 3.34 -0.91 9.96
N GLY A 116 3.57 -0.06 10.94
CA GLY A 116 3.02 1.30 11.00
C GLY A 116 4.16 2.30 10.87
N ALA A 117 3.93 3.39 10.13
CA ALA A 117 4.90 4.46 9.95
C ALA A 117 4.23 5.83 10.11
N PHE A 118 4.93 6.78 10.71
CA PHE A 118 4.43 8.13 10.93
C PHE A 118 5.54 9.14 11.12
N THR A 119 5.21 10.41 10.86
CA THR A 119 6.11 11.53 11.07
C THR A 119 5.61 12.38 12.25
N THR A 120 6.50 12.65 13.20
CA THR A 120 6.20 13.53 14.34
C THR A 120 6.27 15.01 13.92
N PRO A 121 5.70 15.94 14.70
CA PRO A 121 5.72 17.37 14.37
C PRO A 121 7.13 17.99 14.22
N ASP A 122 8.15 17.39 14.84
CA ASP A 122 9.56 17.79 14.68
C ASP A 122 10.22 17.19 13.41
N GLY A 123 9.44 16.56 12.54
CA GLY A 123 9.88 16.02 11.25
C GLY A 123 10.59 14.67 11.35
N LYS A 124 10.61 14.03 12.53
CA LYS A 124 11.23 12.71 12.67
C LYS A 124 10.31 11.61 12.16
N HIS A 125 10.87 10.74 11.32
CA HIS A 125 10.20 9.54 10.87
C HIS A 125 10.31 8.44 11.92
N HIS A 126 9.20 7.80 12.23
CA HIS A 126 9.09 6.70 13.16
C HIS A 126 8.38 5.53 12.49
N GLU A 127 8.84 4.32 12.81
CA GLU A 127 8.15 3.09 12.44
C GLU A 127 7.95 2.20 13.66
N MET A 128 6.90 1.38 13.59
CA MET A 128 6.60 0.37 14.58
C MET A 128 6.19 -0.92 13.87
N HIS A 129 6.53 -2.03 14.49
CA HIS A 129 6.22 -3.36 13.96
C HIS A 129 5.34 -4.13 14.92
N VAL A 130 4.45 -4.92 14.34
CA VAL A 130 3.54 -5.81 15.05
C VAL A 130 3.57 -7.20 14.44
N LEU A 131 3.19 -8.22 15.21
CA LEU A 131 3.01 -9.58 14.74
C LEU A 131 1.50 -9.87 14.77
N LEU A 132 0.98 -10.33 13.65
CA LEU A 132 -0.41 -10.76 13.50
C LEU A 132 -0.46 -12.29 13.64
N THR A 133 -1.01 -12.80 14.74
CA THR A 133 -1.04 -14.23 15.06
C THR A 133 -2.46 -14.79 15.03
N GLU A 134 -3.04 -14.87 13.83
CA GLU A 134 -4.42 -15.32 13.67
C GLU A 134 -4.59 -16.82 13.96
N PRO A 135 -5.70 -17.26 14.60
CA PRO A 135 -5.87 -18.65 15.02
C PRO A 135 -5.80 -19.69 13.90
N HIS A 136 -6.23 -19.31 12.69
CA HIS A 136 -6.21 -20.20 11.53
C HIS A 136 -4.77 -20.44 11.03
N CYS A 137 -3.85 -19.48 11.24
CA CYS A 137 -2.52 -19.49 10.66
C CYS A 137 -1.58 -20.47 11.38
N LYS A 138 -1.12 -21.49 10.64
CA LYS A 138 -0.19 -22.53 11.13
C LYS A 138 1.26 -22.30 10.68
N GLY A 139 1.56 -21.14 10.11
CA GLY A 139 2.92 -20.79 9.66
C GLY A 139 3.90 -20.54 10.80
N PHE A 140 3.42 -20.18 12.00
CA PHE A 140 4.25 -19.87 13.17
C PHE A 140 5.01 -21.07 13.77
N SER A 141 4.60 -22.30 13.44
CA SER A 141 5.32 -23.51 13.82
C SER A 141 6.37 -23.92 12.79
N GLN A 142 6.56 -23.14 11.73
CA GLN A 142 7.44 -23.44 10.60
C GLN A 142 8.59 -22.43 10.50
N GLY A 143 9.65 -22.82 9.79
CA GLY A 143 10.77 -21.94 9.50
C GLY A 143 11.78 -21.74 10.65
N ALA A 144 12.86 -21.02 10.32
CA ALA A 144 13.89 -20.62 11.28
C ALA A 144 13.48 -19.34 12.03
N PRO A 145 14.04 -19.08 13.23
CA PRO A 145 13.94 -17.77 13.85
C PRO A 145 14.57 -16.70 12.95
N GLN A 146 13.94 -15.55 12.89
CA GLN A 146 14.43 -14.39 12.17
C GLN A 146 13.97 -13.10 12.85
N ASP A 147 14.72 -12.03 12.63
CA ASP A 147 14.36 -10.69 13.08
C ASP A 147 13.59 -9.91 11.99
N ILE A 148 13.18 -8.70 12.34
CA ILE A 148 12.42 -7.79 11.46
C ILE A 148 13.20 -7.47 10.18
N SER A 149 14.51 -7.21 10.29
CA SER A 149 15.36 -6.81 9.16
C SER A 149 15.54 -7.95 8.16
N ALA A 150 15.80 -9.16 8.66
CA ALA A 150 15.90 -10.36 7.86
C ALA A 150 14.58 -10.65 7.13
N TRP A 151 13.43 -10.56 7.83
CA TRP A 151 12.12 -10.74 7.22
C TRP A 151 11.85 -9.71 6.12
N GLN A 152 12.07 -8.43 6.39
CA GLN A 152 11.82 -7.37 5.40
C GLN A 152 12.70 -7.52 4.15
N LYS A 153 13.94 -7.98 4.32
CA LYS A 153 14.85 -8.26 3.22
C LYS A 153 14.39 -9.47 2.39
N ASP A 154 14.04 -10.58 3.04
CA ASP A 154 13.53 -11.79 2.37
C ASP A 154 12.23 -11.48 1.60
N GLN A 155 11.38 -10.66 2.20
CA GLN A 155 10.14 -10.21 1.60
C GLN A 155 10.33 -9.02 0.64
N ASP A 156 11.54 -8.56 0.32
CA ASP A 156 11.79 -7.46 -0.65
C ASP A 156 10.92 -6.20 -0.40
N LEU A 157 10.84 -5.76 0.85
CA LEU A 157 9.94 -4.67 1.28
C LEU A 157 10.53 -3.27 1.13
N ALA A 158 11.82 -3.14 0.82
CA ALA A 158 12.52 -1.85 0.83
C ALA A 158 11.82 -0.78 -0.03
N LEU A 159 11.48 -1.12 -1.28
CA LEU A 159 10.81 -0.16 -2.17
C LEU A 159 9.33 0.05 -1.82
N TYR A 160 8.64 -0.97 -1.31
CA TYR A 160 7.26 -0.81 -0.81
C TYR A 160 7.21 0.19 0.33
N ASN A 161 8.10 0.02 1.32
CA ASN A 161 8.19 0.92 2.46
C ASN A 161 8.56 2.33 2.02
N ALA A 162 9.57 2.49 1.15
CA ALA A 162 9.98 3.81 0.67
C ALA A 162 8.84 4.56 -0.04
N MET A 163 8.10 3.90 -0.95
CA MET A 163 6.99 4.54 -1.65
C MET A 163 5.81 4.86 -0.73
N ASN A 164 5.51 3.97 0.23
CA ASN A 164 4.46 4.21 1.22
C ASN A 164 4.83 5.34 2.19
N ASP A 165 6.11 5.44 2.56
CA ASP A 165 6.62 6.51 3.43
C ASP A 165 6.54 7.88 2.75
N GLU A 166 6.79 7.95 1.44
CA GLU A 166 6.60 9.19 0.66
C GLU A 166 5.13 9.65 0.69
N LEU A 167 4.18 8.72 0.68
CA LEU A 167 2.74 9.02 0.75
C LEU A 167 2.30 9.58 2.12
N LEU A 168 3.09 9.36 3.18
CA LEU A 168 2.77 9.88 4.51
C LEU A 168 2.71 11.41 4.56
N ALA A 169 3.45 12.11 3.68
CA ALA A 169 3.38 13.56 3.58
C ALA A 169 1.96 14.06 3.28
N VAL A 170 1.22 13.28 2.48
CA VAL A 170 -0.19 13.54 2.13
C VAL A 170 -1.12 13.02 3.22
N LEU A 171 -0.99 11.73 3.59
CA LEU A 171 -1.92 11.07 4.51
C LEU A 171 -1.86 11.62 5.94
N GLN A 172 -0.71 12.17 6.34
CA GLN A 172 -0.48 12.77 7.66
C GLN A 172 -0.34 14.29 7.58
N HIS A 173 -0.72 14.90 6.47
CA HIS A 173 -0.72 16.35 6.32
C HIS A 173 -1.54 17.00 7.47
N PRO A 174 -1.08 18.11 8.08
CA PRO A 174 -1.76 18.72 9.23
C PRO A 174 -3.26 18.94 9.03
N ARG A 175 -3.66 19.51 7.88
CA ARG A 175 -5.08 19.69 7.53
C ARG A 175 -5.89 18.39 7.60
N ILE A 176 -5.35 17.31 7.05
CA ILE A 176 -6.02 16.00 7.05
C ILE A 176 -6.15 15.46 8.48
N LYS A 177 -5.09 15.59 9.29
CA LYS A 177 -5.11 15.17 10.70
C LYS A 177 -6.04 16.02 11.58
N GLU A 178 -6.30 17.26 11.18
CA GLU A 178 -7.22 18.19 11.82
C GLU A 178 -8.68 17.98 11.36
N GLY A 179 -8.95 16.97 10.51
CA GLY A 179 -10.28 16.59 10.07
C GLY A 179 -10.74 17.25 8.78
N HIS A 180 -9.85 17.89 8.02
CA HIS A 180 -10.17 18.40 6.69
C HIS A 180 -10.64 17.26 5.78
N GLN A 181 -11.83 17.44 5.23
CA GLN A 181 -12.38 16.58 4.19
C GLN A 181 -11.90 17.07 2.82
N PRO A 182 -11.13 16.26 2.07
CA PRO A 182 -10.56 16.66 0.80
C PRO A 182 -11.61 17.16 -0.19
N GLU A 183 -11.33 18.29 -0.82
CA GLU A 183 -12.16 18.85 -1.88
C GLU A 183 -12.11 17.95 -3.12
N ALA A 184 -13.10 18.08 -4.02
CA ALA A 184 -13.18 17.26 -5.24
C ALA A 184 -11.88 17.25 -6.05
N ARG A 185 -11.18 18.40 -6.12
CA ARG A 185 -9.88 18.51 -6.79
C ARG A 185 -8.77 17.75 -6.06
N GLU A 186 -8.72 17.80 -4.73
CA GLU A 186 -7.74 17.07 -3.92
C GLU A 186 -7.96 15.55 -4.06
N VAL A 187 -9.23 15.12 -4.09
CA VAL A 187 -9.63 13.72 -4.36
C VAL A 187 -9.22 13.27 -5.76
N GLU A 188 -9.47 14.07 -6.80
CA GLU A 188 -9.09 13.76 -8.18
C GLU A 188 -7.57 13.55 -8.31
N ILE A 189 -6.78 14.45 -7.70
CA ILE A 189 -5.32 14.33 -7.68
C ILE A 189 -4.90 13.07 -6.92
N PHE A 190 -5.52 12.77 -5.78
CA PHE A 190 -5.21 11.56 -5.01
C PHE A 190 -5.49 10.28 -5.81
N LEU A 191 -6.63 10.18 -6.49
CA LEU A 191 -6.96 9.03 -7.32
C LEU A 191 -6.05 8.91 -8.55
N SER A 192 -5.51 10.03 -9.06
CA SER A 192 -4.52 10.02 -10.15
C SER A 192 -3.23 9.27 -9.79
N LEU A 193 -2.90 9.15 -8.49
CA LEU A 193 -1.77 8.35 -8.02
C LEU A 193 -1.95 6.85 -8.32
N TYR A 194 -3.20 6.40 -8.44
CA TYR A 194 -3.59 5.03 -8.75
C TYR A 194 -3.76 4.78 -10.26
N THR A 195 -4.06 5.81 -11.04
CA THR A 195 -4.21 5.75 -12.51
C THR A 195 -3.05 6.48 -13.21
N LEU A 196 -1.82 6.00 -12.99
CA LEU A 196 -0.61 6.66 -13.49
C LEU A 196 -0.54 6.77 -15.01
N ASP A 197 -1.17 5.85 -15.74
CA ASP A 197 -1.31 5.92 -17.20
C ASP A 197 -2.15 7.13 -17.62
N THR A 198 -3.30 7.34 -16.99
CA THR A 198 -4.14 8.52 -17.23
C THR A 198 -3.43 9.80 -16.82
N PHE A 199 -2.79 9.81 -15.65
CA PHE A 199 -2.05 10.98 -15.16
C PHE A 199 -0.91 11.35 -16.12
N ARG A 200 -0.18 10.36 -16.64
CA ARG A 200 0.88 10.59 -17.63
C ARG A 200 0.36 11.29 -18.87
N ASN A 201 -0.75 10.80 -19.44
CA ASN A 201 -1.33 11.38 -20.64
C ASN A 201 -1.76 12.84 -20.40
N LEU A 202 -2.48 13.11 -19.31
CA LEU A 202 -2.92 14.46 -18.95
C LEU A 202 -1.76 15.44 -18.77
N LEU A 203 -0.62 14.96 -18.25
CA LEU A 203 0.58 15.75 -18.08
C LEU A 203 1.29 16.03 -19.41
N LEU A 204 1.46 15.00 -20.25
CA LEU A 204 2.17 15.11 -21.52
C LEU A 204 1.38 15.89 -22.57
N ASP A 205 0.05 15.79 -22.55
CA ASP A 205 -0.85 16.56 -23.41
C ASP A 205 -1.06 18.00 -22.90
N ALA A 206 -0.35 18.40 -21.84
CA ALA A 206 -0.47 19.71 -21.18
C ALA A 206 -1.90 20.07 -20.76
N THR A 207 -2.73 19.06 -20.48
CA THR A 207 -4.12 19.24 -20.01
C THR A 207 -4.15 19.68 -18.55
N ILE A 208 -3.13 19.30 -17.77
CA ILE A 208 -2.94 19.74 -16.39
C ILE A 208 -1.70 20.62 -16.29
N ALA A 209 -1.86 21.82 -15.73
CA ALA A 209 -0.75 22.68 -15.34
C ALA A 209 -0.32 22.36 -13.91
N LEU A 210 0.95 21.96 -13.73
CA LEU A 210 1.52 21.70 -12.41
C LEU A 210 1.92 23.03 -11.75
N PRO A 211 1.50 23.28 -10.48
CA PRO A 211 1.94 24.45 -9.72
C PRO A 211 3.37 24.31 -9.18
N ILE A 212 4.03 23.17 -9.43
CA ILE A 212 5.38 22.86 -8.98
C ILE A 212 6.36 22.85 -10.16
N SER A 213 7.55 23.41 -9.94
CA SER A 213 8.62 23.37 -10.93
C SER A 213 9.12 21.95 -11.13
N ILE A 214 9.24 21.54 -12.39
CA ILE A 214 9.88 20.30 -12.81
C ILE A 214 11.07 20.63 -13.73
N THR A 215 12.17 19.91 -13.56
CA THR A 215 13.35 20.09 -14.42
C THR A 215 13.13 19.47 -15.80
N ASP A 216 13.88 19.88 -16.81
CA ASP A 216 13.80 19.23 -18.14
C ASP A 216 14.17 17.75 -18.09
N SER A 217 15.14 17.39 -17.24
CA SER A 217 15.51 15.98 -17.01
C SER A 217 14.37 15.18 -16.39
N GLU A 218 13.69 15.75 -15.39
CA GLU A 218 12.53 15.12 -14.76
C GLU A 218 11.39 14.98 -15.78
N ARG A 219 11.13 16.01 -16.59
CA ARG A 219 10.13 15.96 -17.68
C ARG A 219 10.38 14.82 -18.67
N GLN A 220 11.62 14.55 -19.03
CA GLN A 220 11.96 13.42 -19.90
C GLN A 220 11.68 12.07 -19.23
N GLN A 221 12.01 11.93 -17.94
CA GLN A 221 11.76 10.69 -17.20
C GLN A 221 10.26 10.42 -17.00
N LEU A 222 9.45 11.48 -16.83
CA LEU A 222 8.00 11.43 -16.75
C LEU A 222 7.30 10.93 -18.02
N ALA A 223 8.02 10.58 -19.09
CA ALA A 223 7.42 9.87 -20.21
C ALA A 223 7.46 8.33 -20.03
N THR A 224 8.39 7.81 -19.23
CA THR A 224 8.73 6.37 -19.23
C THR A 224 8.92 5.76 -17.84
N ASP A 225 9.03 6.56 -16.79
CA ASP A 225 9.25 6.10 -15.43
C ASP A 225 8.01 6.34 -14.56
N ASP A 226 7.36 5.25 -14.15
CA ASP A 226 6.16 5.26 -13.30
C ASP A 226 6.48 5.68 -11.86
N LEU A 227 7.69 5.39 -11.36
CA LEU A 227 8.07 5.81 -10.01
C LEU A 227 8.31 7.30 -9.96
N VAL A 228 8.99 7.87 -10.97
CA VAL A 228 9.17 9.33 -11.06
C VAL A 228 7.81 10.03 -11.17
N LEU A 229 6.87 9.48 -11.95
CA LEU A 229 5.53 10.04 -12.06
C LEU A 229 4.74 9.96 -10.74
N LEU A 230 4.77 8.81 -10.06
CA LEU A 230 4.10 8.66 -8.77
C LEU A 230 4.62 9.65 -7.73
N ARG A 231 5.95 9.81 -7.63
CA ARG A 231 6.57 10.80 -6.73
C ARG A 231 6.17 12.22 -7.05
N LEU A 232 6.07 12.56 -8.35
CA LEU A 232 5.59 13.87 -8.77
C LEU A 232 4.14 14.10 -8.35
N GLY A 233 3.27 13.11 -8.52
CA GLY A 233 1.87 13.17 -8.09
C GLY A 233 1.75 13.40 -6.58
N ILE A 234 2.53 12.67 -5.77
CA ILE A 234 2.57 12.86 -4.31
C ILE A 234 3.02 14.29 -3.95
N ARG A 235 4.09 14.79 -4.57
CA ARG A 235 4.57 16.17 -4.38
C ARG A 235 3.52 17.20 -4.77
N TRP A 236 2.82 16.97 -5.88
CA TRP A 236 1.78 17.87 -6.36
C TRP A 236 0.61 17.94 -5.38
N LEU A 237 0.09 16.80 -4.92
CA LEU A 237 -0.98 16.76 -3.94
C LEU A 237 -0.58 17.43 -2.62
N ASN A 238 0.63 17.11 -2.12
CA ASN A 238 1.13 17.73 -0.91
C ASN A 238 1.24 19.26 -1.05
N HIS A 239 1.70 19.75 -2.22
CA HIS A 239 1.74 21.19 -2.49
C HIS A 239 0.35 21.82 -2.47
N VAL A 240 -0.64 21.20 -3.12
CA VAL A 240 -2.04 21.68 -3.15
C VAL A 240 -2.61 21.76 -1.73
N LEU A 241 -2.39 20.72 -0.91
CA LEU A 241 -2.82 20.70 0.48
C LEU A 241 -2.20 21.84 1.30
N SER A 242 -0.97 22.25 1.00
CA SER A 242 -0.23 23.31 1.71
C SER A 242 -0.53 24.75 1.24
N GLN A 243 -1.35 24.96 0.20
CA GLN A 243 -1.70 26.31 -0.28
C GLN A 243 -2.89 26.94 0.47
N HIS A 244 -3.51 26.20 1.40
CA HIS A 244 -4.66 26.61 2.20
C HIS A 244 -4.38 26.40 3.68
#